data_AF-A0A2T5G4D5-F1
#
_entry.id   AF-A0A2T5G4D5-F1
#
_cell.length_a   1.000
_cell.length_b   1.000
_cell.length_c   1.000
_cell.angle_alpha   90.00
_cell.angle_beta   90.00
_cell.angle_gamma   90.00
#
_symmetry.space_group_name_H-M   'P 1'
#
loop_
_entity.id
_entity.type
_entity.pdbx_description
1 polymer ?
#
loop_
_entity_poly.entity_id
_entity_poly.type
_entity_poly.pdbx_seq_one_letter_code
_entity_poly.pdbx_strand_id
1 'polypeptide(L)'
;MADPFHVLQDAGRRVDEARRVERCTGHRLPAGRFAKTKQTSPSVRRKRRPRPAGLRNGAQFHGVKEELRDLSRAASLEEAKAILDRIRFEAEGASDAALVPWGRTLKRRKNKILAYHIWQTTNGDTEGVHPKIERRNRIRDGFKNREGVVRKMLSAFIPFAHRIA
;
A
#
# COMPACT_ATOMS: atom_id res chain seq x y z
N MET A 1 -12.40 -6.94 -0.46
CA MET A 1 -11.71 -7.78 0.55
C MET A 1 -10.49 -6.99 1.05
N ALA A 2 -10.03 -7.12 2.30
CA ALA A 2 -8.84 -6.38 2.75
C ALA A 2 -7.63 -7.31 2.81
N ASP A 3 -6.85 -7.36 1.74
CA ASP A 3 -5.61 -8.13 1.60
C ASP A 3 -4.39 -7.20 1.82
N PRO A 4 -3.13 -7.68 1.68
CA PRO A 4 -1.95 -6.84 1.86
C PRO A 4 -1.90 -5.63 0.92
N PHE A 5 -2.42 -5.74 -0.30
CA PHE A 5 -2.51 -4.62 -1.24
C PHE A 5 -3.37 -3.49 -0.68
N HIS A 6 -4.59 -3.81 -0.22
CA HIS A 6 -5.48 -2.84 0.39
C HIS A 6 -4.89 -2.23 1.68
N VAL A 7 -4.19 -3.05 2.48
CA VAL A 7 -3.56 -2.57 3.72
C VAL A 7 -2.40 -1.61 3.44
N LEU A 8 -1.59 -1.87 2.42
CA LEU A 8 -0.52 -0.98 1.99
C LEU A 8 -1.05 0.31 1.37
N GLN A 9 -2.15 0.23 0.60
CA GLN A 9 -2.82 1.40 0.04
C GLN A 9 -3.41 2.28 1.15
N ASP A 10 -4.11 1.67 2.11
CA ASP A 10 -4.66 2.34 3.29
C ASP A 10 -3.57 2.99 4.16
N ALA A 11 -2.43 2.30 4.35
CA ALA A 11 -1.26 2.86 5.02
C ALA A 11 -0.69 4.08 4.28
N GLY A 12 -0.65 4.04 2.94
CA GLY A 12 -0.27 5.17 2.10
C GLY A 12 -1.18 6.38 2.34
N ARG A 13 -2.50 6.17 2.28
CA ARG A 13 -3.50 7.23 2.50
C ARG A 13 -3.35 7.86 3.89
N ARG A 14 -3.14 7.05 4.94
CA ARG A 14 -2.97 7.55 6.32
C ARG A 14 -1.68 8.35 6.52
N VAL A 15 -0.57 7.95 5.89
CA VAL A 15 0.67 8.73 5.90
C VAL A 15 0.46 10.10 5.25
N ASP A 16 -0.24 10.14 4.12
CA ASP A 16 -0.50 11.39 3.42
C ASP A 16 -1.48 12.30 4.19
N GLU A 17 -2.47 11.72 4.87
CA GLU A 17 -3.37 12.48 5.76
C GLU A 17 -2.61 13.04 6.96
N ALA A 18 -1.77 12.25 7.63
CA ALA A 18 -0.94 12.74 8.74
C ALA A 18 -0.04 13.91 8.29
N ARG A 19 0.54 13.83 7.08
CA ARG A 19 1.31 14.93 6.49
C ARG A 19 0.47 16.16 6.20
N ARG A 20 -0.77 15.97 5.74
CA ARG A 20 -1.70 17.07 5.48
C ARG A 20 -2.03 17.79 6.79
N VAL A 21 -2.36 17.06 7.85
CA VAL A 21 -2.63 17.60 9.19
C VAL A 21 -1.42 18.38 9.71
N GLU A 22 -0.21 17.81 9.63
CA GLU A 22 1.04 18.50 10.06
C GLU A 22 1.30 19.80 9.28
N ARG A 23 1.03 19.82 7.97
CA ARG A 23 1.15 21.03 7.15
C ARG A 23 0.13 22.10 7.52
N CYS A 24 -1.12 21.69 7.78
CA CYS A 24 -2.20 22.59 8.19
C CYS A 24 -1.98 23.18 9.60
N THR A 25 -1.29 22.45 10.48
CA THR A 25 -0.90 22.94 11.83
C THR A 25 0.35 23.83 11.81
N GLY A 26 0.88 24.20 10.64
CA GLY A 26 1.97 25.17 10.49
C GLY A 26 3.38 24.57 10.48
N HIS A 27 3.51 23.24 10.60
CA HIS A 27 4.82 22.58 10.52
C HIS A 27 5.20 22.35 9.05
N ARG A 28 6.12 23.19 8.52
CA ARG A 28 6.70 23.02 7.19
C ARG A 28 7.62 21.80 7.14
N LEU A 29 7.05 20.66 6.79
CA LEU A 29 7.81 19.51 6.28
C LEU A 29 8.56 19.93 5.01
N PRO A 30 9.90 19.80 4.93
CA PRO A 30 10.61 20.07 3.68
C PRO A 30 10.13 19.08 2.61
N ALA A 31 9.69 19.64 1.49
CA ALA A 31 8.97 18.96 0.42
C ALA A 31 9.73 17.77 -0.22
N GLY A 32 11.02 17.61 0.06
CA GLY A 32 11.90 16.64 -0.60
C GLY A 32 12.16 15.31 0.13
N ARG A 33 11.79 15.11 1.41
CA ARG A 33 12.28 13.92 2.15
C ARG A 33 11.59 12.58 1.82
N PHE A 34 10.44 12.62 1.14
CA PHE A 34 9.67 11.41 0.77
C PHE A 34 9.01 11.50 -0.60
N ALA A 35 9.55 12.32 -1.51
CA ALA A 35 9.18 12.27 -2.92
C ALA A 35 9.42 10.84 -3.42
N LYS A 36 8.45 10.28 -4.16
CA LYS A 36 8.47 8.92 -4.70
C LYS A 36 9.83 8.64 -5.35
N THR A 37 10.73 8.00 -4.61
CA THR A 37 12.04 7.63 -5.13
C THR A 37 11.76 6.56 -6.18
N LYS A 38 12.12 6.84 -7.43
CA LYS A 38 12.21 5.84 -8.49
C LYS A 38 12.96 4.64 -7.90
N GLN A 39 12.35 3.46 -8.05
CA GLN A 39 12.83 2.13 -7.65
C GLN A 39 14.26 2.13 -7.10
N THR A 40 14.40 2.25 -5.78
CA THR A 40 15.72 2.15 -5.14
C THR A 40 16.06 0.67 -4.96
N SER A 41 17.21 0.27 -5.51
CA SER A 41 17.77 -1.07 -5.45
C SER A 41 17.76 -1.68 -4.04
N PRO A 42 17.58 -3.01 -3.91
CA PRO A 42 17.37 -3.69 -2.63
C PRO A 42 18.51 -3.54 -1.61
N SER A 43 19.72 -3.20 -2.05
CA SER A 43 20.90 -3.04 -1.19
C SER A 43 20.88 -1.78 -0.29
N VAL A 44 20.13 -0.74 -0.64
CA VAL A 44 20.12 0.55 0.10
C VAL A 44 19.02 0.61 1.18
N ARG A 45 18.06 -0.32 1.17
CA ARG A 45 16.89 -0.30 2.07
C ARG A 45 17.19 -0.83 3.49
N ARG A 46 18.33 -1.49 3.70
CA ARG A 46 18.69 -2.16 4.97
C ARG A 46 19.29 -1.24 6.05
N LYS A 47 19.68 -0.01 5.74
CA LYS A 47 20.04 0.94 6.80
C LYS A 47 18.74 1.46 7.42
N ARG A 48 18.39 0.98 8.61
CA ARG A 48 17.39 1.60 9.50
C ARG A 48 17.70 3.09 9.56
N ARG A 49 17.00 3.91 8.78
CA ARG A 49 17.20 5.35 8.81
C ARG A 49 16.79 5.82 10.21
N PRO A 50 17.64 6.58 10.92
CA PRO A 50 17.27 7.13 12.21
C PRO A 50 15.98 7.93 12.04
N ARG A 51 15.00 7.69 12.92
CA ARG A 51 13.73 8.43 12.97
C ARG A 51 14.10 9.91 13.16
N PRO A 52 13.75 10.83 12.24
CA PRO A 52 14.07 12.23 12.42
C PRO A 52 13.29 12.76 13.63
N ALA A 53 14.02 13.19 14.66
CA ALA A 53 13.45 13.95 15.76
C ALA A 53 12.85 15.25 15.20
N GLY A 54 11.56 15.48 15.43
CA GLY A 54 10.85 16.69 15.00
C GLY A 54 9.60 16.48 14.13
N LEU A 55 9.27 15.25 13.73
CA LEU A 55 8.01 14.91 13.07
C LEU A 55 7.22 13.97 13.95
N ARG A 56 6.38 14.53 14.83
CA ARG A 56 5.74 13.76 15.91
C ARG A 56 4.76 12.71 15.38
N ASN A 57 4.09 12.94 14.25
CA ASN A 57 2.99 12.06 13.82
C ASN A 57 3.27 11.39 12.46
N GLY A 58 3.62 12.16 11.41
CA GLY A 58 3.86 11.64 10.07
C GLY A 58 4.99 10.61 9.99
N ALA A 59 6.00 10.73 10.85
CA ALA A 59 7.08 9.75 10.95
C ALA A 59 6.61 8.42 11.60
N GLN A 60 5.69 8.47 12.56
CA GLN A 60 5.11 7.27 13.18
C GLN A 60 4.26 6.50 12.17
N PHE A 61 3.37 7.19 11.44
CA PHE A 61 2.59 6.57 10.36
C PHE A 61 3.48 5.98 9.25
N HIS A 62 4.56 6.68 8.89
CA HIS A 62 5.52 6.17 7.93
C HIS A 62 6.25 4.93 8.45
N GLY A 63 6.62 4.90 9.74
CA GLY A 63 7.21 3.73 10.39
C GLY A 63 6.31 2.50 10.26
N VAL A 64 5.05 2.61 10.69
CA VAL A 64 4.08 1.51 10.59
C VAL A 64 3.87 1.05 9.15
N LYS A 65 3.83 1.98 8.19
CA LYS A 65 3.73 1.64 6.76
C LYS A 65 4.91 0.79 6.28
N GLU A 66 6.13 1.12 6.69
CA GLU A 66 7.31 0.33 6.30
C GLU A 66 7.31 -1.05 6.99
N GLU A 67 6.87 -1.15 8.25
CA GLU A 67 6.69 -2.45 8.91
C GLU A 67 5.61 -3.29 8.24
N LEU A 68 4.52 -2.70 7.75
CA LEU A 68 3.52 -3.41 6.94
C LEU A 68 4.08 -3.88 5.58
N ARG A 69 5.05 -3.17 5.01
CA ARG A 69 5.78 -3.65 3.82
C ARG A 69 6.66 -4.83 4.15
N ASP A 70 7.30 -4.81 5.30
CA ASP A 70 8.15 -5.91 5.75
C ASP A 70 7.30 -7.14 6.11
N LEU A 71 6.11 -6.94 6.71
CA LEU A 71 5.10 -8.00 6.90
C LEU A 71 4.72 -8.68 5.59
N SER A 72 4.52 -7.90 4.52
CA SER A 72 4.16 -8.43 3.20
C SER A 72 5.32 -9.20 2.53
N ARG A 73 6.55 -9.01 3.01
CA ARG A 73 7.78 -9.63 2.50
C ARG A 73 8.33 -10.72 3.43
N ALA A 74 7.69 -10.96 4.56
CA ALA A 74 8.09 -11.99 5.51
C ALA A 74 8.17 -13.35 4.81
N ALA A 75 9.17 -14.14 5.18
CA ALA A 75 9.41 -15.45 4.58
C ALA A 75 8.47 -16.53 5.13
N SER A 76 7.85 -16.27 6.29
CA SER A 76 6.97 -17.21 6.97
C SER A 76 5.75 -16.54 7.61
N LEU A 77 4.70 -17.34 7.82
CA LEU A 77 3.50 -16.93 8.53
C LEU A 77 3.80 -16.49 9.97
N GLU A 78 4.71 -17.17 10.66
CA GLU A 78 5.08 -16.84 12.04
C GLU A 78 5.84 -15.52 12.13
N GLU A 79 6.75 -15.25 11.20
CA GLU A 79 7.41 -13.95 11.09
C GLU A 79 6.40 -12.82 10.81
N ALA A 80 5.44 -13.06 9.91
CA ALA A 80 4.39 -12.11 9.61
C ALA A 80 3.48 -11.81 10.82
N LYS A 81 3.16 -12.83 11.63
CA LYS A 81 2.42 -12.66 12.90
C LYS A 81 3.22 -11.82 13.89
N ALA A 82 4.50 -12.11 14.08
CA ALA A 82 5.38 -11.37 14.99
C ALA A 82 5.48 -9.90 14.61
N ILE A 83 5.63 -9.59 13.31
CA ILE A 83 5.65 -8.21 12.81
C ILE A 83 4.30 -7.52 13.09
N LEU A 84 3.17 -8.20 12.86
CA LEU A 84 1.85 -7.63 13.09
C LEU A 84 1.59 -7.33 14.57
N ASP A 85 2.00 -8.24 15.46
CA ASP A 85 1.84 -8.09 16.90
C ASP A 85 2.75 -6.96 17.44
N ARG A 86 3.96 -6.80 16.87
CA ARG A 86 4.82 -5.64 17.14
C ARG A 86 4.20 -4.31 16.67
N ILE A 87 3.68 -4.24 15.44
CA ILE A 87 2.98 -3.06 14.91
C ILE A 87 1.83 -2.67 15.85
N ARG A 88 1.09 -3.65 16.35
CA ARG A 88 0.00 -3.42 17.31
C ARG A 88 0.52 -2.81 18.61
N PHE A 89 1.59 -3.37 19.18
CA PHE A 89 2.20 -2.85 20.40
C PHE A 89 2.66 -1.40 20.22
N GLU A 90 3.34 -1.10 19.09
CA GLU A 90 3.77 0.26 18.77
C GLU A 90 2.57 1.21 18.55
N ALA A 91 1.47 0.73 17.98
CA ALA A 91 0.25 1.52 17.77
C ALA A 91 -0.53 1.80 19.07
N GLU A 92 -0.49 0.89 20.04
CA GLU A 92 -1.14 1.06 21.35
C GLU A 92 -0.38 2.07 22.23
N GLY A 93 0.95 2.14 22.11
CA GLY A 93 1.79 3.11 22.83
C GLY A 93 2.03 4.43 22.08
N ALA A 94 1.40 4.63 20.92
CA ALA A 94 1.61 5.82 20.11
C ALA A 94 0.95 7.06 20.75
N SER A 95 1.65 8.19 20.70
CA SER A 95 1.13 9.47 21.19
C SER A 95 0.01 10.04 20.31
N ASP A 96 -0.12 9.57 19.06
CA ASP A 96 -1.16 10.01 18.13
C ASP A 96 -2.44 9.17 18.29
N ALA A 97 -3.53 9.84 18.65
CA ALA A 97 -4.84 9.22 18.86
C ALA A 97 -5.41 8.54 17.60
N ALA A 98 -4.97 8.88 16.39
CA ALA A 98 -5.40 8.25 15.14
C ALA A 98 -4.67 6.92 14.87
N LEU A 99 -3.53 6.67 15.50
CA LEU A 99 -2.74 5.44 15.35
C LEU A 99 -3.38 4.27 16.12
N VAL A 100 -3.98 4.54 17.28
CA VAL A 100 -4.65 3.52 18.11
C VAL A 100 -5.84 2.84 17.38
N PRO A 101 -6.80 3.58 16.77
CA PRO A 101 -7.86 2.98 15.94
C PRO A 101 -7.34 2.23 14.72
N TRP A 102 -6.20 2.66 14.16
CA TRP A 102 -5.57 1.95 13.06
C TRP A 102 -5.04 0.59 13.52
N GLY A 103 -4.31 0.53 14.64
CA GLY A 103 -3.86 -0.74 15.24
C GLY A 103 -5.02 -1.71 15.50
N ARG A 104 -6.15 -1.21 16.03
CA ARG A 104 -7.38 -2.00 16.22
C ARG A 104 -7.96 -2.52 14.90
N THR A 105 -7.92 -1.70 13.84
CA THR A 105 -8.37 -2.10 12.50
C THR A 105 -7.48 -3.18 11.89
N LEU A 106 -6.16 -3.08 12.06
CA LEU A 106 -5.21 -4.10 11.63
C LEU A 106 -5.44 -5.42 12.37
N LYS A 107 -5.66 -5.38 13.70
CA LYS A 107 -6.03 -6.54 14.51
C LYS A 107 -7.30 -7.22 13.99
N ARG A 108 -8.37 -6.46 13.75
CA ARG A 108 -9.63 -6.98 13.19
C ARG A 108 -9.45 -7.64 11.83
N ARG A 109 -8.45 -7.19 11.05
CA ARG A 109 -8.15 -7.71 9.71
C ARG A 109 -7.03 -8.75 9.69
N LYS A 110 -6.44 -9.13 10.85
CA LYS A 110 -5.29 -10.04 10.97
C LYS A 110 -5.39 -11.27 10.08
N ASN A 111 -6.50 -12.00 10.16
CA ASN A 111 -6.69 -13.23 9.37
C ASN A 111 -6.62 -12.99 7.87
N LYS A 112 -7.16 -11.86 7.38
CA LYS A 112 -7.17 -11.51 5.95
C LYS A 112 -5.80 -11.03 5.47
N ILE A 113 -5.07 -10.33 6.33
CA ILE A 113 -3.70 -9.87 6.05
C ILE A 113 -2.76 -11.08 5.95
N LEU A 114 -2.87 -12.00 6.90
CA LEU A 114 -2.03 -13.19 6.97
C LEU A 114 -2.40 -14.25 5.92
N ALA A 115 -3.64 -14.22 5.39
CA ALA A 115 -4.07 -15.15 4.33
C ALA A 115 -3.17 -15.11 3.09
N TYR A 116 -2.54 -13.96 2.80
CA TYR A 116 -1.59 -13.86 1.69
C TYR A 116 -0.39 -14.80 1.84
N HIS A 117 0.08 -15.05 3.06
CA HIS A 117 1.20 -15.95 3.32
C HIS A 117 0.85 -17.43 3.13
N ILE A 118 -0.44 -17.76 3.03
CA ILE A 118 -0.94 -19.11 2.77
C ILE A 118 -1.24 -19.29 1.28
N TRP A 119 -1.99 -18.35 0.71
CA TRP A 119 -2.55 -18.49 -0.64
C TRP A 119 -1.77 -17.74 -1.73
N GLN A 120 -0.83 -16.87 -1.35
CA GLN A 120 -0.01 -16.03 -2.23
C GLN A 120 -0.78 -15.22 -3.28
N THR A 121 -2.09 -15.03 -3.05
CA THR A 121 -2.99 -14.35 -3.97
C THR A 121 -3.27 -12.94 -3.48
N THR A 122 -3.16 -11.95 -4.36
CA THR A 122 -3.41 -10.54 -4.08
C THR A 122 -4.44 -9.97 -5.05
N ASN A 123 -5.32 -9.12 -4.55
CA ASN A 123 -6.26 -8.32 -5.33
C ASN A 123 -5.56 -7.20 -6.11
N GLY A 124 -4.26 -6.96 -5.89
CA GLY A 124 -3.51 -5.95 -6.64
C GLY A 124 -3.55 -6.19 -8.16
N ASP A 125 -3.53 -7.44 -8.60
CA ASP A 125 -3.60 -7.78 -10.03
C ASP A 125 -4.99 -7.52 -10.61
N THR A 126 -6.05 -7.91 -9.90
CA THR A 126 -7.43 -7.66 -10.33
C THR A 126 -7.75 -6.18 -10.35
N GLU A 127 -7.39 -5.44 -9.30
CA GLU A 127 -7.55 -3.99 -9.21
C GLU A 127 -6.71 -3.23 -10.25
N GLY A 128 -5.57 -3.76 -10.67
CA GLY A 128 -4.77 -3.17 -11.75
C GLY A 128 -5.42 -3.30 -13.14
N VAL A 129 -6.26 -4.32 -13.34
CA VAL A 129 -6.92 -4.60 -14.62
C VAL A 129 -8.26 -3.86 -14.73
N HIS A 130 -9.02 -3.73 -13.64
CA HIS A 130 -10.33 -3.06 -13.64
C HIS A 130 -10.32 -1.67 -14.33
N PRO A 131 -9.40 -0.74 -13.99
CA PRO A 131 -9.32 0.56 -14.64
C PRO A 131 -8.98 0.49 -16.14
N LYS A 132 -8.22 -0.53 -16.57
CA LYS A 132 -7.89 -0.73 -17.99
C LYS A 132 -9.15 -1.12 -18.78
N ILE A 133 -9.97 -2.00 -18.20
CA ILE A 133 -11.24 -2.42 -18.78
C ILE A 133 -12.21 -1.24 -18.82
N GLU A 134 -12.38 -0.52 -17.70
CA GLU A 134 -13.26 0.65 -17.62
C GLU A 134 -12.88 1.74 -18.62
N ARG A 135 -11.59 2.09 -18.71
CA ARG A 135 -11.10 3.08 -19.70
C ARG A 135 -11.47 2.67 -21.12
N ARG A 136 -11.34 1.39 -21.46
CA ARG A 136 -11.64 0.88 -22.80
C ARG A 136 -13.13 0.82 -23.11
N ASN A 137 -13.96 0.69 -22.07
CA ASN A 137 -15.42 0.78 -22.16
C ASN A 137 -15.88 2.23 -22.30
N ARG A 138 -15.26 3.21 -21.61
CA ARG A 138 -15.58 4.65 -21.74
C ARG A 138 -15.34 5.22 -23.15
N ILE A 139 -14.38 4.67 -23.89
CA ILE A 139 -14.08 5.08 -25.27
C ILE A 139 -15.17 4.59 -26.26
N ARG A 140 -16.15 3.79 -25.80
CA ARG A 140 -17.12 3.16 -26.68
C ARG A 140 -18.56 3.49 -26.30
N ASP A 141 -19.33 3.91 -27.31
CA ASP A 141 -20.78 3.99 -27.24
C ASP A 141 -21.40 2.60 -27.51
N GLY A 142 -21.68 1.85 -26.44
CA GLY A 142 -22.54 0.65 -26.48
C GLY A 142 -21.91 -0.66 -26.96
N PHE A 143 -22.56 -1.79 -26.67
CA PHE A 143 -22.13 -3.17 -26.96
C PHE A 143 -22.81 -3.73 -28.22
N LYS A 144 -22.26 -3.47 -29.40
CA LYS A 144 -22.83 -3.91 -30.68
C LYS A 144 -22.35 -5.30 -31.16
N ASN A 145 -21.15 -5.74 -30.76
CA ASN A 145 -20.54 -7.01 -31.16
C ASN A 145 -19.89 -7.74 -29.97
N ARG A 146 -20.36 -8.95 -29.65
CA ARG A 146 -19.90 -9.77 -28.52
C ARG A 146 -18.44 -10.19 -28.66
N GLU A 147 -18.00 -10.65 -29.83
CA GLU A 147 -16.62 -11.09 -30.03
C GLU A 147 -15.63 -9.94 -29.92
N GLY A 148 -15.97 -8.79 -30.50
CA GLY A 148 -15.16 -7.57 -30.38
C GLY A 148 -15.02 -7.09 -28.94
N VAL A 149 -16.04 -7.30 -28.11
CA VAL A 149 -15.99 -7.02 -26.66
C VAL A 149 -15.00 -7.95 -25.95
N VAL A 150 -15.12 -9.27 -26.19
CA VAL A 150 -14.26 -10.28 -25.56
C VAL A 150 -12.80 -10.04 -25.95
N ARG A 151 -12.49 -9.87 -27.24
CA ARG A 151 -11.13 -9.63 -27.73
C ARG A 151 -10.50 -8.38 -27.09
N LYS A 152 -11.26 -7.29 -27.00
CA LYS A 152 -10.80 -6.02 -26.41
C LYS A 152 -10.61 -6.11 -24.89
N MET A 153 -11.44 -6.88 -24.18
CA MET A 153 -11.27 -7.16 -22.75
C MET A 153 -10.01 -7.98 -22.51
N LEU A 154 -9.79 -9.03 -23.30
CA LEU A 154 -8.59 -9.87 -23.22
C LEU A 154 -7.31 -9.09 -23.48
N SER A 155 -7.34 -8.07 -24.36
CA SER A 155 -6.19 -7.20 -24.56
C SER A 155 -5.76 -6.44 -23.28
N ALA A 156 -6.56 -6.42 -22.21
CA ALA A 156 -6.24 -5.66 -20.97
C ALA A 156 -5.18 -6.39 -20.13
N PHE A 157 -5.07 -7.69 -20.37
CA PHE A 157 -4.12 -8.61 -19.78
C PHE A 157 -2.82 -8.73 -20.62
N ILE A 158 -2.84 -8.29 -21.88
CA ILE A 158 -1.64 -8.22 -22.72
C ILE A 158 -0.77 -7.07 -22.20
N PRO A 159 0.49 -7.31 -21.76
CA PRO A 159 1.43 -6.25 -21.46
C PRO A 159 1.60 -5.38 -22.70
N PHE A 160 1.51 -4.06 -22.58
CA PHE A 160 1.91 -3.16 -23.67
C PHE A 160 3.43 -3.28 -23.84
N ALA A 161 3.88 -4.28 -24.61
CA ALA A 161 5.23 -4.35 -25.14
C ALA A 161 5.35 -3.35 -26.29
N HIS A 162 5.37 -2.05 -25.96
CA HIS A 162 5.74 -1.01 -26.92
C HIS A 162 7.03 -0.34 -26.45
N ARG A 163 8.13 -1.04 -26.76
CA ARG A 163 9.42 -0.49 -27.18
C ARG A 163 10.31 -1.65 -27.64
N ILE A 164 10.03 -2.13 -28.83
CA ILE A 164 11.05 -2.67 -29.74
C ILE A 164 10.80 -1.95 -31.06
N ALA A 165 11.90 -1.50 -31.69
CA ALA A 165 12.03 -0.47 -32.73
C ALA A 165 12.25 0.94 -32.15
#